data_AF-A0A6B3GPB0-F1
#
_entry.id   AF-A0A6B3GPB0-F1
#
_cell.length_a   1.000
_cell.length_b   1.000
_cell.length_c   1.000
_cell.angle_alpha   90.00
_cell.angle_beta   90.00
_cell.angle_gamma   90.00
#
_symmetry.space_group_name_H-M   'P 1'
#
loop_
_entity.id
_entity.type
_entity.pdbx_description
1 polymer ?
#
loop_
_entity_poly.entity_id
_entity_poly.type
_entity_poly.pdbx_seq_one_letter_code
_entity_poly.pdbx_strand_id
1 'polypeptide(L)'
;EAEGGEDVDLDEPADWRTVLLLTGVFLGAAVLIGPLGFPIAGALLFWGAAYALGSRHYDRDPLIAAGLSLVTYFVFDNLLGVPLPGGPLMGVL
;
A
#
# COMPACT_ATOMS: atom_id res chain seq x y z
N GLU A 1 -15.25 -23.32 23.53
CA GLU A 1 -16.12 -22.90 22.42
C GLU A 1 -15.88 -21.42 22.24
N ALA A 2 -15.40 -20.98 21.08
CA ALA A 2 -15.22 -19.56 20.82
C ALA A 2 -16.63 -18.97 20.65
N GLU A 3 -17.00 -18.02 21.50
CA GLU A 3 -18.15 -17.14 21.27
C GLU A 3 -18.01 -16.58 19.85
N GLY A 4 -18.86 -17.10 18.96
CA GLY A 4 -18.87 -16.79 17.55
C GLY A 4 -19.09 -15.30 17.35
N GLY A 5 -18.25 -14.70 16.50
CA GLY A 5 -18.44 -13.35 16.02
C GLY A 5 -19.86 -13.19 15.50
N GLU A 6 -20.53 -12.16 16.01
CA GLU A 6 -21.97 -11.92 16.00
C GLU A 6 -22.65 -11.91 14.61
N ASP A 7 -21.91 -11.89 13.49
CA ASP A 7 -22.46 -11.95 12.12
C ASP A 7 -21.41 -12.50 11.11
N VAL A 8 -20.81 -13.65 11.38
CA VAL A 8 -19.97 -14.34 10.36
C VAL A 8 -20.85 -15.27 9.55
N ASP A 9 -21.37 -14.78 8.43
CA ASP A 9 -22.00 -15.64 7.42
C ASP A 9 -20.91 -16.46 6.70
N LEU A 10 -20.83 -17.74 7.05
CA LEU A 10 -19.86 -18.68 6.47
C LEU A 10 -20.24 -19.13 5.05
N ASP A 11 -21.45 -18.80 4.60
CA ASP A 11 -21.94 -19.14 3.25
C ASP A 11 -21.59 -18.05 2.22
N GLU A 12 -21.23 -16.83 2.65
CA GLU A 12 -20.79 -15.76 1.76
C GLU A 12 -19.42 -16.12 1.13
N PRO A 13 -19.32 -16.20 -0.21
CA PRO A 13 -18.07 -16.55 -0.85
C PRO A 13 -17.02 -15.46 -0.64
N ALA A 14 -15.79 -15.86 -0.30
CA ALA A 14 -14.68 -14.92 -0.18
C ALA A 14 -14.45 -14.15 -1.50
N ASP A 15 -14.18 -12.84 -1.40
CA ASP A 15 -13.79 -12.00 -2.54
C ASP A 15 -12.35 -12.28 -2.97
N TRP A 16 -12.17 -13.43 -3.64
CA TRP A 16 -10.89 -13.88 -4.16
C TRP A 16 -10.27 -12.90 -5.15
N ARG A 17 -11.09 -12.10 -5.84
CA ARG A 17 -10.59 -11.10 -6.78
C ARG A 17 -9.85 -10.00 -6.03
N THR A 18 -10.46 -9.45 -4.98
CA THR A 18 -9.82 -8.42 -4.16
C THR A 18 -8.58 -8.97 -3.46
N VAL A 19 -8.64 -10.20 -2.94
CA VAL A 19 -7.48 -10.87 -2.32
C VAL A 19 -6.31 -10.99 -3.31
N LEU A 20 -6.55 -11.49 -4.53
CA LEU A 20 -5.51 -11.64 -5.54
C LEU A 20 -4.96 -10.30 -6.00
N LEU A 21 -5.81 -9.27 -6.15
CA LEU A 21 -5.35 -7.92 -6.51
C LEU A 21 -4.47 -7.32 -5.42
N LEU A 22 -4.89 -7.36 -4.15
CA LEU A 22 -4.11 -6.87 -3.02
C LEU A 22 -2.78 -7.63 -2.90
N THR A 23 -2.80 -8.95 -3.09
CA THR A 23 -1.60 -9.78 -3.10
C THR A 23 -0.65 -9.35 -4.22
N GLY A 24 -1.17 -9.15 -5.44
CA GLY A 24 -0.38 -8.67 -6.58
C GLY A 24 0.23 -7.29 -6.36
N VAL A 25 -0.54 -6.35 -5.79
CA VAL A 25 -0.06 -5.00 -5.43
C VAL A 25 1.04 -5.09 -4.38
N PHE A 26 0.86 -5.89 -3.33
CA PHE A 26 1.85 -6.07 -2.28
C PHE A 26 3.16 -6.67 -2.82
N LEU A 27 3.07 -7.75 -3.61
CA LEU A 27 4.23 -8.38 -4.23
C LEU A 27 4.92 -7.43 -5.21
N GLY A 28 4.14 -6.68 -6.01
CA GLY A 28 4.66 -5.65 -6.89
C GLY A 28 5.46 -4.60 -6.13
N ALA A 29 4.91 -4.06 -5.03
CA ALA A 29 5.61 -3.11 -4.18
C ALA A 29 6.88 -3.70 -3.56
N ALA A 30 6.85 -4.96 -3.09
CA ALA A 30 8.00 -5.65 -2.52
C ALA A 30 9.13 -5.85 -3.54
N VAL A 31 8.81 -6.07 -4.82
CA VAL A 31 9.80 -6.14 -5.90
C VAL A 31 10.32 -4.74 -6.26
N LEU A 32 9.44 -3.75 -6.31
CA LEU A 32 9.76 -2.37 -6.74
C LEU A 32 10.51 -1.57 -5.68
N ILE A 33 10.39 -1.90 -4.39
CA ILE A 33 11.02 -1.14 -3.31
C ILE A 33 12.54 -1.13 -3.40
N GLY A 34 13.16 -2.20 -3.90
CA GLY A 34 14.60 -2.27 -4.13
C GLY A 34 15.08 -1.25 -5.17
N PRO A 35 14.61 -1.31 -6.42
CA PRO A 35 15.05 -0.41 -7.48
C PRO A 35 14.46 1.01 -7.40
N LEU A 36 13.23 1.18 -6.92
CA LEU A 36 12.52 2.47 -6.95
C LEU A 36 12.46 3.19 -5.59
N GLY A 37 12.77 2.48 -4.51
CA GLY A 37 12.63 3.01 -3.17
C GLY A 37 11.19 3.06 -2.66
N PHE A 38 11.06 3.28 -1.37
CA PHE A 38 9.82 3.39 -0.62
C PHE A 38 8.92 4.53 -1.10
N PRO A 39 9.39 5.76 -1.43
CA PRO A 39 8.46 6.82 -1.85
C PRO A 39 7.63 6.45 -3.07
N ILE A 40 8.21 5.75 -4.04
CA ILE A 40 7.53 5.32 -5.26
C ILE A 40 6.77 4.01 -5.01
N ALA A 41 7.43 3.01 -4.41
CA ALA A 41 6.81 1.71 -4.15
C ALA A 41 5.62 1.82 -3.19
N GLY A 42 5.72 2.66 -2.16
CA GLY A 42 4.65 2.96 -1.21
C GLY A 42 3.48 3.70 -1.87
N ALA A 43 3.74 4.69 -2.74
CA ALA A 43 2.68 5.36 -3.48
C ALA A 43 1.90 4.38 -4.37
N LEU A 44 2.60 3.48 -5.06
CA LEU A 44 1.98 2.41 -5.84
C LEU A 44 1.22 1.41 -4.97
N LEU A 45 1.73 1.08 -3.79
CA LEU A 45 1.06 0.20 -2.83
C LEU A 45 -0.25 0.81 -2.33
N PHE A 46 -0.23 2.07 -1.89
CA PHE A 46 -1.42 2.75 -1.37
C PHE A 46 -2.47 2.97 -2.47
N TRP A 47 -2.05 3.42 -3.65
CA TRP A 47 -2.97 3.60 -4.77
C TRP A 47 -3.52 2.25 -5.28
N GLY A 48 -2.66 1.24 -5.42
CA GLY A 48 -3.05 -0.10 -5.82
C GLY A 48 -4.03 -0.75 -4.85
N ALA A 49 -3.86 -0.54 -3.55
CA ALA A 49 -4.81 -0.99 -2.54
C ALA A 49 -6.16 -0.28 -2.66
N ALA A 50 -6.17 1.05 -2.83
CA ALA A 50 -7.41 1.81 -3.04
C ALA A 50 -8.15 1.35 -4.31
N TYR A 51 -7.42 1.06 -5.39
CA TYR A 51 -7.97 0.50 -6.63
C TYR A 51 -8.54 -0.91 -6.42
N ALA A 52 -7.81 -1.78 -5.71
CA ALA A 52 -8.24 -3.14 -5.42
C ALA A 52 -9.52 -3.17 -4.57
N LEU A 53 -9.65 -2.23 -3.63
CA LEU A 53 -10.83 -2.01 -2.80
C LEU A 53 -11.98 -1.28 -3.52
N GLY A 54 -11.84 -1.04 -4.83
CA GLY A 54 -12.93 -0.59 -5.68
C GLY A 54 -12.98 0.90 -5.98
N SER A 55 -12.03 1.71 -5.51
CA SER A 55 -12.00 3.13 -5.86
C SER A 55 -11.71 3.34 -7.36
N ARG A 56 -12.37 4.34 -7.93
CA ARG A 56 -12.28 4.71 -9.36
C ARG A 56 -11.89 6.17 -9.57
N HIS A 57 -11.40 6.85 -8.53
CA HIS A 57 -10.94 8.24 -8.61
C HIS A 57 -9.46 8.27 -9.00
N TYR A 58 -9.19 8.03 -10.29
CA TYR A 58 -7.84 7.90 -10.85
C TYR A 58 -7.00 9.19 -10.80
N ASP A 59 -7.59 10.32 -10.44
CA ASP A 59 -6.96 11.61 -10.24
C ASP A 59 -6.61 11.86 -8.77
N ARG A 60 -7.59 11.69 -7.88
CA ARG A 60 -7.46 11.97 -6.44
C ARG A 60 -6.64 10.91 -5.73
N ASP A 61 -6.87 9.64 -6.02
CA ASP A 61 -6.29 8.56 -5.25
C ASP A 61 -4.76 8.47 -5.41
N PRO A 62 -4.16 8.65 -6.61
CA PRO A 62 -2.70 8.74 -6.73
C PRO A 62 -2.09 9.91 -5.96
N LEU A 63 -2.76 11.06 -5.91
CA LEU A 63 -2.27 12.24 -5.19
C LEU A 63 -2.25 11.99 -3.68
N ILE A 64 -3.32 11.41 -3.14
CA ILE A 64 -3.40 11.02 -1.73
C ILE A 64 -2.35 9.94 -1.42
N ALA A 65 -2.22 8.93 -2.27
CA ALA A 65 -1.26 7.85 -2.10
C ALA A 65 0.19 8.35 -2.12
N ALA A 66 0.52 9.26 -3.03
CA ALA A 66 1.84 9.89 -3.08
C ALA A 66 2.11 10.70 -1.81
N GLY A 67 1.16 11.51 -1.36
CA GLY A 67 1.26 12.25 -0.10
C GLY A 67 1.47 11.35 1.11
N LEU A 68 0.66 10.29 1.24
CA LEU A 68 0.77 9.32 2.33
C LEU A 68 2.11 8.59 2.33
N SER A 69 2.61 8.22 1.15
CA SER A 69 3.90 7.57 0.99
C SER A 69 5.06 8.48 1.38
N LEU A 70 5.05 9.74 0.96
CA LEU A 70 6.09 10.71 1.33
C LEU A 70 6.06 11.04 2.82
N VAL A 71 4.88 11.22 3.41
CA VAL A 71 4.74 11.43 4.86
C VAL A 71 5.28 10.22 5.62
N THR A 72 4.93 9.01 5.20
CA THR A 72 5.43 7.78 5.84
C THR A 72 6.94 7.67 5.70
N TYR A 73 7.49 7.94 4.52
CA TYR A 73 8.93 7.96 4.29
C TYR A 73 9.63 8.94 5.26
N PHE A 74 9.16 10.19 5.31
CA PHE A 74 9.75 11.21 6.16
C PHE A 74 9.68 10.84 7.65
N VAL A 75 8.52 10.37 8.12
CA VAL A 75 8.35 9.97 9.52
C VAL A 75 9.31 8.84 9.88
N PHE A 76 9.42 7.81 9.05
CA PHE A 76 10.27 6.67 9.39
C PHE A 76 11.76 6.99 9.21
N ASP A 77 12.13 7.53 8.05
CA ASP A 77 13.52 7.74 7.67
C ASP A 77 14.15 8.93 8.41
N ASN A 78 13.45 10.07 8.49
CA ASN A 78 14.01 11.31 9.04
C ASN A 78 13.69 11.50 10.52
N LEU A 79 12.46 11.15 10.95
CA LEU A 79 12.01 11.42 12.32
C LEU A 79 12.32 10.28 13.28
N LEU A 80 12.10 9.03 12.86
CA LEU A 80 12.30 7.84 13.69
C LEU A 80 13.70 7.21 13.50
N GLY A 81 14.46 7.63 12.49
CA GLY A 81 15.78 7.09 12.19
C GLY A 81 15.76 5.63 11.71
N VAL A 82 14.64 5.18 11.14
CA VAL A 82 14.48 3.86 10.54
C VAL A 82 14.77 3.99 9.05
N PRO A 83 15.96 3.55 8.58
CA PRO A 83 16.38 3.82 7.21
C PRO A 83 15.47 3.11 6.22
N LEU A 84 14.84 3.89 5.35
CA LEU A 84 14.04 3.41 4.23
C LEU A 84 14.76 3.69 2.92
N PRO A 85 14.68 2.78 1.93
CA PRO A 85 15.32 3.02 0.64
C PRO A 85 14.62 4.19 -0.05
N GLY A 86 15.29 5.34 -0.25
CA GLY A 86 14.71 6.44 -1.03
C GLY A 86 14.74 6.20 -2.55
N GLY A 87 15.48 5.18 -3.00
CA GLY A 87 15.61 4.83 -4.42
C GLY A 87 16.27 5.95 -5.25
N PRO A 88 15.91 6.12 -6.52
CA PRO A 88 16.42 7.20 -7.37
C PRO A 88 16.14 8.61 -6.82
N LEU A 89 15.24 8.74 -5.84
CA LEU A 89 14.87 10.01 -5.22
C LEU A 89 15.76 10.39 -4.03
N MET A 90 16.69 9.52 -3.60
CA MET A 90 17.64 9.77 -2.50
C MET A 90 18.50 11.04 -2.68
N GLY A 91 18.63 11.58 -3.91
CA GLY A 91 19.38 12.80 -4.18
C GLY A 91 18.54 14.08 -4.18
N VAL A 92 17.21 13.97 -4.06
CA VAL A 92 16.25 15.07 -4.20
C VAL A 92 15.39 15.26 -2.95
N LEU A 93 15.08 14.15 -2.26
CA LEU A 93 14.37 14.12 -0.97
C LEU A 93 15.37 14.10 0.18
#